data_AF-A0A6B8VW78-F1
#
_entry.id   AF-A0A6B8VW78-F1
#
_cell.length_a   1.000
_cell.length_b   1.000
_cell.length_c   1.000
_cell.angle_alpha   90.00
_cell.angle_beta   90.00
_cell.angle_gamma   90.00
#
_symmetry.space_group_name_H-M   'P 1'
#
loop_
_entity.id
_entity.type
_entity.pdbx_description
1 polymer ?
#
loop_
_entity_poly.entity_id
_entity_poly.type
_entity_poly.pdbx_seq_one_letter_code
_entity_poly.pdbx_strand_id
1 'polypeptide(L)'
;MTPRALPRDGAAFYGTQAVEGPSWTHGEMFLFRHMGASASTKFYVCPGCNQNIPPGVAHIVAWPRDTGRGADDRRHWHRHCWDRR
;
A
#
# COMPACT_ATOMS: atom_id res chain seq x y z
N MET A 1 -3.04 29.59 2.82
CA MET A 1 -3.10 28.15 2.49
C MET A 1 -1.69 27.59 2.61
N THR A 2 -1.40 26.81 3.65
CA THR A 2 -0.06 26.20 3.82
C THR A 2 0.13 25.13 2.75
N PRO A 3 1.17 25.22 1.90
CA PRO A 3 1.42 24.16 0.92
C PRO A 3 1.68 22.86 1.66
N ARG A 4 0.93 21.81 1.30
CA ARG A 4 1.12 20.48 1.87
C ARG A 4 2.52 20.01 1.48
N ALA A 5 3.43 19.98 2.46
CA ALA A 5 4.79 19.51 2.24
C ALA A 5 4.74 18.12 1.60
N LEU A 6 5.29 18.01 0.39
CA LEU A 6 5.34 16.75 -0.31
C LEU A 6 6.36 15.84 0.41
N PRO A 7 6.04 14.56 0.66
CA PRO A 7 7.01 13.60 1.16
C PRO A 7 8.26 13.63 0.27
N ARG A 8 9.44 13.72 0.89
CA ARG A 8 10.75 13.82 0.22
C ARG A 8 11.03 12.68 -0.76
N ASP A 9 10.36 11.56 -0.53
CA ASP A 9 10.45 10.30 -1.25
C ASP A 9 9.40 10.15 -2.35
N GLY A 10 8.62 11.19 -2.62
CA GLY A 10 7.74 11.27 -3.78
C GLY A 10 6.54 10.32 -3.79
N ALA A 11 6.32 9.56 -2.71
CA ALA A 11 5.21 8.62 -2.59
C ALA A 11 3.83 9.30 -2.71
N ALA A 12 3.72 10.61 -2.44
CA ALA A 12 2.49 11.36 -2.67
C ALA A 12 2.19 11.65 -4.14
N PHE A 13 3.19 11.60 -5.05
CA PHE A 13 2.99 11.91 -6.46
C PHE A 13 2.23 10.82 -7.21
N TYR A 14 2.34 9.56 -6.78
CA TYR A 14 1.75 8.42 -7.49
C TYR A 14 0.26 8.21 -7.18
N GLY A 15 -0.32 8.98 -6.26
CA GLY A 15 -1.75 8.90 -5.92
C GLY A 15 -2.21 7.49 -5.53
N THR A 16 -3.52 7.26 -5.60
CA THR A 16 -4.10 5.92 -5.52
C THR A 16 -4.40 5.44 -6.93
N GLN A 17 -3.88 4.28 -7.31
CA GLN A 17 -4.10 3.66 -8.61
C GLN A 17 -5.03 2.46 -8.46
N ALA A 18 -5.79 2.13 -9.49
CA ALA A 18 -6.55 0.87 -9.53
C ALA A 18 -5.75 -0.16 -10.34
N VAL A 19 -5.54 -1.32 -9.75
CA VAL A 19 -4.80 -2.44 -10.35
C VAL A 19 -5.56 -3.73 -10.12
N GLU A 20 -5.26 -4.77 -10.89
CA GLU A 20 -5.82 -6.09 -10.61
C GLU A 20 -5.33 -6.60 -9.25
N GLY A 21 -6.25 -7.17 -8.50
CA GLY A 21 -6.01 -7.84 -7.24
C GLY A 21 -5.15 -9.09 -7.42
N PRO A 22 -4.69 -9.67 -6.31
CA PRO A 22 -3.96 -10.93 -6.35
C PRO A 22 -4.78 -12.06 -6.98
N SER A 23 -4.10 -13.10 -7.48
CA SER A 23 -4.75 -14.21 -8.21
C SER A 23 -5.95 -14.85 -7.48
N TRP A 24 -5.88 -14.98 -6.16
CA TRP A 24 -6.97 -15.56 -5.34
C TRP A 24 -8.22 -14.68 -5.23
N THR A 25 -8.16 -13.42 -5.64
CA THR A 25 -9.31 -12.52 -5.67
C THR A 25 -10.02 -12.53 -7.03
N HIS A 26 -9.70 -13.47 -7.92
CA HIS A 26 -10.44 -13.75 -9.16
C HIS A 26 -10.71 -12.51 -10.04
N GLY A 27 -9.72 -11.63 -10.18
CA GLY A 27 -9.84 -10.43 -11.01
C GLY A 27 -10.55 -9.24 -10.34
N GLU A 28 -10.82 -9.30 -9.04
CA GLU A 28 -11.27 -8.12 -8.30
C GLU A 28 -10.25 -6.98 -8.43
N MET A 29 -10.76 -5.76 -8.59
CA MET A 29 -9.91 -4.59 -8.72
C MET A 29 -9.49 -4.10 -7.33
N PHE A 30 -8.20 -3.83 -7.15
CA PHE A 30 -7.62 -3.32 -5.92
C PHE A 30 -7.21 -1.86 -6.10
N LEU A 31 -7.47 -1.05 -5.10
CA LEU A 31 -6.81 0.24 -4.95
C LEU A 31 -5.43 0.01 -4.37
N PHE A 32 -4.47 0.69 -4.96
CA PHE A 32 -3.06 0.57 -4.72
C PHE A 32 -2.48 1.94 -4.45
N ARG A 33 -1.65 2.07 -3.42
CA ARG A 33 -0.98 3.31 -3.10
C ARG A 33 0.46 3.05 -2.66
N HIS A 34 1.38 3.83 -3.23
CA HIS A 34 2.74 3.90 -2.75
C HIS A 34 2.79 4.63 -1.40
N MET A 35 3.35 3.97 -0.40
CA MET A 35 3.66 4.56 0.89
C MET A 35 5.15 4.84 0.99
N GLY A 36 5.43 6.08 1.32
CA GLY A 36 6.78 6.55 1.54
C GLY A 36 7.40 5.97 2.81
N ALA A 37 8.72 5.88 2.83
CA ALA A 37 9.50 5.59 4.03
C ALA A 37 9.17 6.58 5.15
N SER A 38 9.06 7.87 4.80
CA SER A 38 8.73 8.94 5.74
C SER A 38 7.32 8.81 6.34
N ALA A 39 6.40 8.17 5.63
CA ALA A 39 5.02 7.93 6.06
C ALA A 39 4.85 6.59 6.80
N SER A 40 5.86 5.72 6.77
CA SER A 40 5.86 4.44 7.49
C SER A 40 6.32 4.67 8.93
N THR A 41 5.37 4.93 9.83
CA THR A 41 5.67 5.21 11.25
C THR A 41 5.37 4.05 12.18
N LYS A 42 4.81 2.96 11.66
CA LYS A 42 4.37 1.79 12.42
C LYS A 42 4.83 0.50 11.77
N PHE A 43 4.88 -0.56 12.56
CA PHE A 43 5.08 -1.90 12.05
C PHE A 43 3.79 -2.43 11.43
N TYR A 44 3.93 -3.05 10.26
CA TYR A 44 2.85 -3.78 9.60
C TYR A 44 3.31 -5.19 9.24
N VAL A 45 2.39 -6.12 9.02
CA VAL A 45 2.71 -7.47 8.55
C VAL A 45 2.34 -7.60 7.09
N CYS A 46 3.29 -8.06 6.27
CA CYS A 46 3.09 -8.31 4.86
C CYS A 46 2.39 -9.65 4.64
N PRO A 47 1.17 -9.71 4.06
CA PRO A 47 0.46 -10.97 3.86
C PRO A 47 1.12 -11.89 2.81
N GLY A 48 1.96 -11.37 1.91
CA GLY A 48 2.64 -12.18 0.90
C GLY A 48 3.83 -13.00 1.40
N CYS A 49 4.52 -12.52 2.44
CA CYS A 49 5.68 -13.22 3.01
C CYS A 49 5.58 -13.46 4.53
N ASN A 50 4.50 -12.98 5.15
CA ASN A 50 4.26 -13.02 6.59
C ASN A 50 5.38 -12.40 7.45
N GLN A 51 6.15 -11.45 6.89
CA GLN A 51 7.22 -10.72 7.59
C GLN A 51 6.81 -9.29 7.90
N ASN A 52 7.48 -8.70 8.90
CA ASN A 52 7.26 -7.31 9.29
C ASN A 52 7.77 -6.33 8.23
N ILE A 53 7.02 -5.25 8.06
CA ILE A 53 7.42 -4.01 7.39
C ILE A 53 7.72 -3.02 8.52
N PRO A 54 9.00 -2.73 8.81
CA PRO A 54 9.35 -1.80 9.86
C PRO A 54 9.05 -0.34 9.49
N PRO A 55 8.95 0.55 10.49
CA PRO A 55 8.88 1.99 10.24
C PRO A 55 10.12 2.45 9.46
N GLY A 56 9.96 3.48 8.63
CA GLY A 56 11.02 3.97 7.74
C GLY A 56 11.18 3.18 6.44
N VAL A 57 10.40 2.11 6.21
CA VAL A 57 10.46 1.34 4.96
C VAL A 57 9.35 1.75 4.00
N ALA A 58 9.72 2.11 2.78
CA ALA A 58 8.79 2.37 1.69
C ALA A 58 8.11 1.06 1.25
N HIS A 59 6.78 1.09 1.20
CA HIS A 59 5.95 -0.09 0.99
C HIS A 59 4.68 0.27 0.20
N ILE A 60 3.80 -0.71 -0.01
CA ILE A 60 2.56 -0.57 -0.76
C ILE A 60 1.40 -0.79 0.20
N VAL A 61 0.34 0.02 0.05
CA VAL A 61 -0.94 -0.25 0.70
C VAL A 61 -1.94 -0.59 -0.38
N ALA A 62 -2.58 -1.75 -0.24
CA ALA A 62 -3.56 -2.23 -1.18
C ALA A 62 -4.84 -2.72 -0.48
N TRP A 63 -5.99 -2.43 -1.06
CA TRP A 63 -7.30 -2.85 -0.57
C TRP A 63 -8.29 -3.04 -1.72
N PRO A 64 -9.31 -3.90 -1.57
CA PRO A 64 -10.32 -4.09 -2.61
C PRO A 64 -11.09 -2.80 -2.92
N ARG A 65 -11.41 -2.57 -4.19
CA ARG A 65 -12.24 -1.42 -4.62
C ARG A 65 -13.68 -1.57 -4.18
N ASP A 66 -14.26 -2.75 -4.40
CA ASP A 66 -15.70 -2.97 -4.32
C ASP A 66 -16.16 -3.37 -2.92
N THR A 67 -15.34 -4.09 -2.16
CA THR A 67 -15.67 -4.53 -0.79
C THR A 67 -15.21 -3.57 0.30
N GLY A 68 -14.65 -2.41 -0.08
CA GLY A 68 -13.97 -1.46 0.81
C GLY A 68 -14.77 -1.09 2.06
N ARG A 69 -14.58 -1.83 3.16
CA ARG A 69 -14.96 -1.38 4.50
C ARG A 69 -13.73 -0.75 5.17
N GLY A 70 -13.41 0.45 4.71
CA GLY A 70 -12.63 1.41 5.48
C GLY A 70 -11.17 1.02 5.75
N ALA A 71 -10.64 1.59 6.84
CA ALA A 71 -9.23 1.53 7.17
C ALA A 71 -8.68 0.12 7.45
N ASP A 72 -9.56 -0.81 7.81
CA ASP A 72 -9.26 -2.18 8.26
C ASP A 72 -8.87 -3.12 7.12
N ASP A 73 -9.44 -2.95 5.92
CA ASP A 73 -9.11 -3.79 4.77
C ASP A 73 -7.80 -3.40 4.07
N ARG A 74 -7.12 -2.35 4.57
CA ARG A 74 -5.84 -1.88 4.02
C ARG A 74 -4.71 -2.79 4.42
N ARG A 75 -4.33 -3.64 3.49
CA ARG A 75 -3.17 -4.54 3.65
C ARG A 75 -1.90 -3.84 3.20
N HIS A 76 -0.85 -4.05 3.98
CA HIS A 76 0.46 -3.43 3.74
C HIS A 76 1.39 -4.50 3.17
N TRP A 77 2.05 -4.19 2.07
CA TRP A 77 2.87 -5.14 1.31
C TRP A 77 4.27 -4.57 1.10
N HIS A 78 5.30 -5.42 1.19
CA HIS A 78 6.60 -5.06 0.61
C HIS A 78 6.45 -4.86 -0.89
N ARG A 79 7.25 -3.94 -1.47
CA ARG A 79 7.17 -3.63 -2.90
C ARG A 79 7.35 -4.87 -3.79
N HIS A 80 8.35 -5.69 -3.49
CA HIS A 80 8.60 -6.93 -4.22
C HIS A 80 7.56 -8.02 -3.96
N CYS A 81 6.89 -8.03 -2.79
CA CYS A 81 5.86 -9.03 -2.50
C CYS A 81 4.60 -8.73 -3.30
N TRP A 82 4.28 -7.45 -3.45
CA TRP A 82 3.17 -7.03 -4.30
C TRP A 82 3.41 -7.43 -5.75
N ASP A 83 4.60 -7.16 -6.30
CA ASP A 83 4.93 -7.48 -7.69
C ASP A 83 4.82 -8.99 -8.03
N ARG A 84 5.03 -9.86 -7.04
CA ARG A 84 5.05 -11.33 -7.19
C ARG A 84 3.72 -12.04 -6.81
N ARG A 85 2.62 -11.31 -6.67
CA ARG A 85 1.33 -11.81 -6.15
C ARG A 85 0.43 -12.47 -7.21
#